data_AF-A0A1V4MNJ5-F1
#
_entry.id   AF-A0A1V4MNJ5-F1
#
_cell.length_a   1.000
_cell.length_b   1.000
_cell.length_c   1.000
_cell.angle_alpha   90.00
_cell.angle_beta   90.00
_cell.angle_gamma   90.00
#
_symmetry.space_group_name_H-M   'P 1'
#
loop_
_entity.id
_entity.type
_entity.pdbx_description
1 polymer ?
#
loop_
_entity_poly.entity_id
_entity_poly.type
_entity_poly.pdbx_seq_one_letter_code
_entity_poly.pdbx_strand_id
1 'polypeptide(L)'
;MGHWFKVYPGKVRESSFYVFDRYFYDFLIDPTRSRISLPKWLIKLFAVLIPAPDIILCLGADPAVIHARKPELPLVEVEQQVRELEKFWDSSPNAIWIDTAQSVEKSVDQALKTITDHMAARYE
;
A
#
# COMPACT_ATOMS: atom_id res chain seq x y z
N MET A 1 12.41 -2.69 -14.56
CA MET A 1 12.98 -3.85 -15.28
C MET A 1 12.76 -5.18 -14.55
N GLY A 2 13.06 -5.31 -13.25
CA GLY A 2 12.92 -6.59 -12.52
C GLY A 2 11.52 -7.23 -12.52
N HIS A 3 10.45 -6.44 -12.43
CA HIS A 3 9.08 -6.96 -12.50
C HIS A 3 8.77 -7.69 -13.83
N TRP A 4 9.14 -7.08 -14.96
CA TRP A 4 8.81 -7.58 -16.29
C TRP A 4 9.58 -8.85 -16.64
N PHE A 5 10.83 -8.96 -16.18
CA PHE A 5 11.69 -10.11 -16.50
C PHE A 5 11.66 -11.24 -15.47
N LYS A 6 11.21 -10.99 -14.22
CA LYS A 6 11.28 -11.98 -13.14
C LYS A 6 9.92 -12.31 -12.52
N VAL A 7 9.06 -11.30 -12.35
CA VAL A 7 7.73 -11.47 -11.71
C VAL A 7 6.70 -11.94 -12.73
N TYR A 8 6.64 -11.31 -13.91
CA TYR A 8 5.67 -11.66 -14.95
C TYR A 8 5.79 -13.11 -15.47
N PRO A 9 6.99 -13.61 -15.85
CA PRO A 9 7.11 -15.02 -16.28
C PRO A 9 6.87 -16.02 -15.13
N GLY A 10 7.17 -15.66 -13.89
CA GLY A 10 6.87 -16.50 -12.70
C GLY A 10 5.38 -16.59 -12.42
N LYS A 11 4.66 -15.46 -12.50
CA LYS A 11 3.19 -15.37 -12.34
C LYS A 11 2.42 -16.16 -13.40
N VAL A 12 3.00 -16.36 -14.59
CA VAL A 12 2.37 -17.10 -15.70
C VAL A 12 2.67 -18.61 -15.66
N ARG A 13 3.81 -19.02 -15.11
CA ARG A 13 4.22 -20.44 -15.05
C ARG A 13 3.78 -21.17 -13.79
N GLU A 14 3.69 -20.48 -12.66
CA GLU A 14 3.44 -21.08 -11.35
C GLU A 14 2.50 -20.19 -10.52
N SER A 15 1.78 -20.77 -9.57
CA SER A 15 0.98 -20.04 -8.57
C SER A 15 1.91 -19.29 -7.60
N SER A 16 2.52 -18.21 -8.07
CA SER A 16 3.50 -17.40 -7.34
C SER A 16 2.83 -16.20 -6.67
N PHE A 17 3.10 -16.01 -5.38
CA PHE A 17 2.66 -14.85 -4.60
C PHE A 17 3.84 -13.93 -4.32
N TYR A 18 3.68 -12.63 -4.59
CA TYR A 18 4.72 -11.63 -4.40
C TYR A 18 4.21 -10.54 -3.46
N VAL A 19 4.91 -10.35 -2.34
CA VAL A 19 4.66 -9.25 -1.40
C VAL A 19 5.74 -8.20 -1.59
N PHE A 20 5.31 -6.94 -1.72
CA PHE A 20 6.20 -5.80 -1.76
C PHE A 20 5.95 -4.94 -0.53
N ASP A 21 6.99 -4.70 0.27
CA ASP A 21 6.97 -3.67 1.30
C ASP A 21 7.29 -2.32 0.65
N ARG A 22 6.33 -1.40 0.69
CA ARG A 22 6.31 -0.09 0.02
C ARG A 22 6.33 -0.17 -1.50
N TYR A 23 5.15 0.02 -2.07
CA TYR A 23 4.97 0.09 -3.52
C TYR A 23 5.07 1.55 -4.02
N PHE A 24 5.05 1.73 -5.34
CA PHE A 24 5.16 3.05 -5.99
C PHE A 24 4.16 4.10 -5.45
N TYR A 25 3.04 3.66 -4.87
CA TYR A 25 2.04 4.52 -4.26
C TYR A 25 2.56 5.37 -3.09
N ASP A 26 3.65 4.98 -2.43
CA ASP A 26 4.27 5.79 -1.37
C ASP A 26 4.77 7.14 -1.92
N PHE A 27 5.23 7.18 -3.18
CA PHE A 27 5.61 8.43 -3.85
C PHE A 27 4.43 9.34 -4.19
N LEU A 28 3.21 8.77 -4.28
CA LEU A 28 1.99 9.53 -4.51
C LEU A 28 1.44 10.10 -3.20
N ILE A 29 1.57 9.34 -2.11
CA ILE A 29 1.02 9.67 -0.78
C ILE A 29 1.96 10.63 -0.02
N ASP A 30 3.28 10.44 -0.09
CA ASP A 30 4.27 11.28 0.60
C ASP A 30 5.42 11.76 -0.34
N PRO A 31 5.12 12.69 -1.27
CA PRO A 31 6.14 13.27 -2.14
C PRO A 31 7.17 14.10 -1.37
N THR A 32 6.80 14.67 -0.22
CA THR A 32 7.67 15.49 0.64
C THR A 32 8.80 14.69 1.27
N ARG A 33 8.51 13.52 1.82
CA ARG A 33 9.50 12.63 2.46
C ARG A 33 10.40 11.94 1.44
N SER A 34 9.87 11.68 0.23
CA SER A 34 10.68 11.11 -0.85
C SER A 34 11.75 12.07 -1.39
N ARG A 35 11.69 13.37 -1.07
CA ARG A 35 12.58 14.43 -1.59
C ARG A 35 12.63 14.47 -3.12
N ILE A 36 11.55 14.03 -3.76
CA ILE A 36 11.43 13.99 -5.22
C ILE A 36 10.68 15.24 -5.67
N SER A 37 11.40 16.18 -6.27
CA SER A 37 10.83 17.38 -6.92
C SER A 37 10.26 17.05 -8.31
N LEU A 38 9.46 15.99 -8.43
CA LEU A 38 8.80 15.65 -9.69
C LEU A 38 7.35 16.15 -9.66
N PRO A 39 6.86 16.75 -10.76
CA PRO A 39 5.48 17.20 -10.81
C PRO A 39 4.52 16.00 -10.79
N LYS A 40 3.41 16.13 -10.04
CA LYS A 40 2.44 15.03 -9.79
C LYS A 40 1.94 14.34 -11.07
N TRP A 41 1.82 15.07 -12.18
CA TRP A 41 1.39 14.51 -13.47
C TRP A 41 2.40 13.48 -14.02
N LEU A 42 3.70 13.68 -13.79
CA LEU A 42 4.75 12.79 -14.25
C LEU A 42 4.77 11.50 -13.40
N ILE A 43 4.57 11.63 -12.09
CA ILE A 43 4.43 10.47 -11.18
C ILE A 43 3.21 9.63 -11.59
N LYS A 44 2.07 10.27 -11.90
CA LYS A 44 0.88 9.58 -12.42
C LYS A 44 1.15 8.89 -13.76
N LEU A 45 1.91 9.50 -14.66
CA LEU A 45 2.27 8.88 -15.94
C LEU A 45 3.11 7.61 -15.74
N PHE A 46 4.08 7.65 -14.83
CA PHE A 46 4.86 6.46 -14.46
C PHE A 46 4.02 5.40 -13.75
N ALA A 47 3.01 5.79 -12.98
CA ALA A 47 2.07 4.84 -12.36
C ALA A 47 1.37 3.94 -13.39
N VAL A 48 1.10 4.45 -14.61
CA VAL A 48 0.47 3.68 -15.69
C VAL A 48 1.41 2.61 -16.27
N LEU A 49 2.73 2.86 -16.26
CA LEU A 49 3.73 1.86 -16.69
C LEU A 49 3.99 0.78 -15.64
N ILE A 50 3.61 1.04 -14.39
CA ILE A 50 3.82 0.12 -13.28
C ILE A 50 2.61 -0.81 -13.21
N PRO A 51 2.83 -2.13 -13.22
CA PRO A 51 1.74 -3.10 -13.19
C PRO A 51 0.93 -2.94 -11.90
N ALA A 52 -0.38 -2.79 -12.04
CA ALA A 52 -1.26 -2.67 -10.90
C ALA A 52 -1.23 -3.97 -10.08
N PRO A 53 -1.05 -3.89 -8.74
CA PRO A 53 -1.13 -5.06 -7.87
C PRO A 53 -2.57 -5.59 -7.79
N ASP A 54 -2.73 -6.89 -7.55
CA ASP A 54 -4.07 -7.50 -7.42
C ASP A 54 -4.77 -7.03 -6.12
N ILE A 55 -4.02 -6.83 -5.03
CA ILE A 55 -4.48 -6.28 -3.75
C ILE A 55 -3.49 -5.23 -3.25
N ILE A 56 -3.99 -4.16 -2.65
CA ILE A 56 -3.17 -3.17 -1.93
C ILE A 56 -3.62 -3.16 -0.47
N LEU A 57 -2.70 -3.39 0.45
CA LEU A 57 -2.97 -3.31 1.88
C LEU A 57 -2.56 -1.91 2.38
N CYS A 58 -3.55 -1.10 2.73
CA CYS A 58 -3.36 0.21 3.33
C CYS A 58 -3.27 0.04 4.85
N LEU A 59 -2.05 0.11 5.38
CA LEU A 59 -1.80 0.02 6.82
C LEU A 59 -2.02 1.39 7.45
N GLY A 60 -3.13 1.58 8.15
CA GLY A 60 -3.45 2.85 8.76
C GLY A 60 -3.94 2.70 10.20
N ALA A 61 -3.94 3.80 10.93
CA ALA A 61 -4.41 3.90 12.31
C ALA A 61 -4.72 5.36 12.60
N ASP A 62 -5.35 5.60 13.75
CA ASP A 62 -5.57 6.96 14.24
C ASP A 62 -4.22 7.73 14.35
N PRO A 63 -4.12 8.96 13.80
CA PRO A 63 -2.88 9.75 13.83
C PRO A 63 -2.29 9.92 15.23
N ALA A 64 -3.12 10.05 16.26
CA ALA A 64 -2.67 10.18 17.64
C ALA A 64 -2.05 8.88 18.15
N VAL A 65 -2.60 7.72 17.76
CA VAL A 65 -2.02 6.40 18.09
C VAL A 65 -0.69 6.19 17.38
N ILE A 66 -0.58 6.58 16.10
CA ILE A 66 0.68 6.51 15.34
C ILE A 66 1.75 7.38 15.99
N HIS A 67 1.42 8.64 16.27
CA HIS A 67 2.32 9.59 16.91
C HIS A 67 2.74 9.13 18.32
N ALA A 68 1.82 8.57 19.11
CA ALA A 68 2.14 8.04 20.44
C ALA A 68 3.10 6.84 20.39
N ARG A 69 3.02 6.01 19.35
CA ARG A 69 3.93 4.87 19.14
C ARG A 69 5.33 5.31 18.70
N LYS A 70 5.41 6.31 17.82
CA LYS A 70 6.67 6.86 17.30
C LYS A 70 6.53 8.35 17.00
N PRO A 71 6.92 9.24 17.94
CA PRO A 71 6.87 10.68 17.73
C PRO A 71 8.08 11.15 16.90
N GLU A 72 8.19 10.67 15.66
CA GLU A 72 9.26 11.06 14.72
C GLU A 72 8.92 12.35 13.96
N LEU A 73 7.62 12.63 13.79
CA LEU A 73 7.08 13.75 13.02
C LEU A 73 6.03 14.52 13.82
N PRO A 74 5.80 15.81 13.53
CA PRO A 74 4.69 16.56 14.11
C PRO A 74 3.35 15.87 13.83
N LEU A 75 2.44 15.86 14.82
CA LEU A 75 1.10 15.27 14.68
C LEU A 75 0.36 15.75 13.43
N VAL A 76 0.49 17.03 13.09
CA VAL A 76 -0.12 17.64 11.89
C VAL A 76 0.36 16.98 10.59
N GLU A 77 1.64 16.58 10.51
CA GLU A 77 2.16 15.87 9.33
C GLU A 77 1.65 14.43 9.28
N VAL A 78 1.53 13.77 10.43
CA VAL A 78 0.95 12.42 10.54
C VAL A 78 -0.53 12.44 10.11
N GLU A 79 -1.30 13.44 10.54
CA GLU A 79 -2.69 13.64 10.12
C GLU A 79 -2.81 13.83 8.60
N GLN A 80 -1.90 14.60 8.00
CA GLN A 80 -1.88 14.79 6.55
C GLN A 80 -1.58 13.49 5.81
N GLN A 81 -0.60 12.71 6.27
CA GLN A 81 -0.26 11.42 5.67
C GLN A 81 -1.42 10.42 5.77
N VAL A 82 -2.10 10.34 6.92
CA VAL A 82 -3.27 9.48 7.11
C VAL A 82 -4.40 9.90 6.16
N ARG A 83 -4.68 11.20 6.02
CA ARG A 83 -5.71 11.70 5.09
C ARG A 83 -5.40 11.38 3.63
N GLU A 84 -4.14 11.48 3.20
CA GLU A 84 -3.77 11.13 1.82
C GLU A 84 -3.86 9.62 1.59
N LEU A 85 -3.53 8.80 2.60
CA LEU A 85 -3.72 7.35 2.57
C LEU A 85 -5.22 6.97 2.48
N GLU A 86 -6.09 7.64 3.24
CA GLU A 86 -7.55 7.46 3.17
C GLU A 86 -8.09 7.80 1.79
N LYS A 87 -7.70 8.94 1.21
CA LYS A 87 -8.08 9.31 -0.17
C LYS A 87 -7.60 8.29 -1.20
N PHE A 88 -6.41 7.73 -0.99
CA PHE A 88 -5.88 6.69 -1.85
C PHE A 88 -6.70 5.40 -1.75
N TRP A 89 -7.07 5.01 -0.53
CA TRP A 89 -7.96 3.88 -0.27
C TRP A 89 -9.33 4.07 -0.94
N ASP A 90 -9.98 5.22 -0.77
CA ASP A 90 -11.28 5.52 -1.39
C ASP A 90 -11.24 5.52 -2.92
N SER A 91 -10.13 5.93 -3.52
CA SER A 91 -9.98 6.01 -4.98
C SER A 91 -9.50 4.71 -5.64
N SER A 92 -9.12 3.70 -4.84
CA SER A 92 -8.52 2.46 -5.34
C SER A 92 -9.41 1.25 -5.02
N PRO A 93 -10.08 0.64 -6.01
CA PRO A 93 -11.05 -0.44 -5.77
C PRO A 93 -10.44 -1.73 -5.22
N ASN A 94 -9.13 -1.92 -5.38
CA ASN A 94 -8.35 -3.05 -4.89
C ASN A 94 -7.57 -2.73 -3.59
N ALA A 95 -7.79 -1.54 -2.99
CA ALA A 95 -7.18 -1.17 -1.73
C ALA A 95 -8.05 -1.59 -0.54
N ILE A 96 -7.40 -2.16 0.47
CA ILE A 96 -8.05 -2.69 1.66
C ILE A 96 -7.37 -2.08 2.88
N TRP A 97 -8.17 -1.46 3.74
CA TRP A 97 -7.70 -0.86 4.97
C TRP A 97 -7.46 -1.91 6.04
N ILE A 98 -6.26 -1.89 6.63
CA ILE A 98 -5.87 -2.74 7.76
C ILE A 98 -5.60 -1.81 8.94
N ASP A 99 -6.40 -1.98 10.00
CA ASP A 99 -6.28 -1.18 11.21
C ASP A 99 -5.10 -1.66 12.05
N THR A 100 -4.07 -0.82 12.13
CA THR A 100 -2.87 -1.09 12.91
C THR A 100 -2.93 -0.54 14.33
N ALA A 101 -4.01 0.16 14.74
CA ALA A 101 -4.17 0.67 16.11
C ALA A 101 -4.34 -0.46 17.13
N GLN A 102 -4.72 -1.64 16.68
CA GLN A 102 -4.94 -2.84 17.49
C GLN A 102 -3.63 -3.59 17.80
N SER A 103 -3.73 -4.81 18.34
CA SER A 103 -2.58 -5.69 18.52
C SER A 103 -2.02 -6.11 17.16
N VAL A 104 -0.71 -6.42 17.15
CA VAL A 104 -0.02 -6.90 15.96
C VAL A 104 -0.67 -8.18 15.46
N GLU A 105 -1.06 -9.10 16.35
CA GLU A 105 -1.69 -10.36 15.91
C GLU A 105 -3.00 -10.12 15.16
N LYS A 106 -3.85 -9.22 15.64
CA LYS A 106 -5.13 -8.89 14.98
C LYS A 106 -4.92 -8.26 13.60
N SER A 107 -3.93 -7.37 13.50
CA SER A 107 -3.59 -6.71 12.23
C SER A 107 -3.08 -7.74 11.20
N VAL A 108 -2.24 -8.67 11.65
CA VAL A 108 -1.72 -9.77 10.82
C VAL A 108 -2.83 -10.71 10.40
N ASP A 109 -3.70 -11.11 11.32
CA ASP A 109 -4.83 -12.00 11.03
C ASP A 109 -5.78 -11.38 9.99
N GLN A 110 -6.11 -10.09 10.16
CA GLN A 110 -6.92 -9.35 9.18
C GLN A 110 -6.25 -9.31 7.79
N ALA A 111 -4.95 -9.05 7.72
CA ALA A 111 -4.21 -9.03 6.47
C ALA A 111 -4.18 -10.41 5.79
N LEU A 112 -3.87 -11.47 6.56
CA LEU A 112 -3.82 -12.84 6.05
C LEU A 112 -5.18 -13.34 5.58
N LYS A 113 -6.23 -13.05 6.35
CA LYS A 113 -7.61 -13.37 5.97
C LYS A 113 -7.96 -12.69 4.66
N THR A 114 -7.66 -11.40 4.53
CA THR A 114 -7.90 -10.63 3.30
C THR A 114 -7.19 -11.23 2.08
N ILE A 115 -5.90 -11.58 2.23
CA ILE A 115 -5.13 -12.21 1.16
C ILE A 115 -5.74 -13.56 0.77
N THR A 116 -6.10 -14.38 1.75
CA THR A 116 -6.66 -15.73 1.52
C THR A 116 -8.03 -15.67 0.86
N ASP A 117 -8.92 -14.80 1.34
CA ASP A 117 -10.27 -14.59 0.78
C ASP A 117 -10.17 -14.15 -0.69
N HIS A 118 -9.23 -13.24 -1.01
CA HIS A 118 -9.02 -12.80 -2.39
C HIS A 118 -8.40 -13.89 -3.28
N MET A 119 -7.48 -14.70 -2.76
CA MET A 119 -6.92 -15.84 -3.49
C MET A 119 -7.97 -16.92 -3.75
N ALA A 120 -8.89 -17.16 -2.80
CA ALA A 120 -9.97 -18.13 -2.94
C ALA A 120 -10.98 -17.71 -4.03
N ALA A 121 -11.37 -16.43 -4.05
CA ALA A 121 -12.29 -15.86 -5.04
C ALA A 121 -11.80 -15.96 -6.50
N ARG A 122 -10.51 -16.28 -6.72
CA ARG A 122 -9.94 -16.50 -8.05
C ARG A 122 -10.31 -17.87 -8.66
N TYR A 123 -10.76 -18.82 -7.85
CA TYR A 123 -11.07 -20.20 -8.25
C TYR A 123 -12.58 -20.51 -8.29
N GLU A 124 -13.43 -19.54 -7.96
CA GLU A 124 -14.90 -19.62 -8.12
C GLU A 124 -15.34 -19.07 -9.49
#